data_AF-A0A165L5L6-F1
#
_entry.id   AF-A0A165L5L6-F1
#
_cell.length_a   1.000
_cell.length_b   1.000
_cell.length_c   1.000
_cell.angle_alpha   90.00
_cell.angle_beta   90.00
_cell.angle_gamma   90.00
#
_symmetry.space_group_name_H-M   'P 1'
#
loop_
_entity.id
_entity.type
_entity.pdbx_description
1 polymer ?
#
loop_
_entity_poly.entity_id
_entity_poly.type
_entity_poly.pdbx_seq_one_letter_code
_entity_poly.pdbx_strand_id
1 'polypeptide(L)'
;MKSFTDAVKSGRKGLVIRNSVFLPFHCELLSIWVGKEMSLISAPDLISDLTDCGQVALRVGESYTNIVLKKWGDLAKELGHHKGHIILHAAEKGADIFLPENLHYIRIGFVDHGKEVSLEIIDDPFEL
;
A
#
# COMPACT_ATOMS: atom_id res chain seq x y z
N MET A 1 -6.42 17.10 -8.31
CA MET A 1 -6.83 16.02 -7.37
C MET A 1 -7.32 14.83 -8.17
N LYS A 2 -6.81 13.62 -7.91
CA LYS A 2 -7.45 12.38 -8.31
C LYS A 2 -7.45 11.51 -7.05
N SER A 3 -8.61 11.45 -6.40
CA SER A 3 -8.85 10.75 -5.13
C SER A 3 -8.37 9.30 -5.24
N PHE A 4 -7.76 8.74 -4.19
CA PHE A 4 -7.42 7.32 -4.20
C PHE A 4 -8.67 6.46 -4.22
N THR A 5 -9.75 6.91 -3.58
CA THR A 5 -11.05 6.24 -3.60
C THR A 5 -11.57 6.10 -5.03
N ASP A 6 -11.52 7.18 -5.80
CA ASP A 6 -11.89 7.16 -7.23
C ASP A 6 -10.93 6.28 -8.04
N ALA A 7 -9.62 6.34 -7.75
CA ALA A 7 -8.62 5.55 -8.47
C ALA A 7 -8.81 4.04 -8.26
N VAL A 8 -9.11 3.62 -7.03
CA VAL A 8 -9.40 2.23 -6.69
C VAL A 8 -10.71 1.78 -7.35
N LYS A 9 -11.80 2.55 -7.18
CA LYS A 9 -13.12 2.22 -7.76
C LYS A 9 -13.12 2.18 -9.29
N SER A 10 -12.29 2.99 -9.94
CA SER A 10 -12.11 2.98 -11.40
C SER A 10 -11.15 1.90 -11.90
N GLY A 11 -10.66 1.03 -11.02
CA GLY A 11 -9.82 -0.11 -11.39
C GLY A 11 -8.41 0.26 -11.85
N ARG A 12 -7.92 1.46 -11.48
CA ARG A 12 -6.54 1.84 -11.82
C ARG A 12 -5.55 0.89 -11.15
N LYS A 13 -4.46 0.60 -11.85
CA LYS A 13 -3.40 -0.28 -11.37
C LYS A 13 -2.20 0.54 -10.93
N GLY A 14 -1.54 0.05 -9.89
CA GLY A 14 -0.20 0.51 -9.53
C GLY A 14 0.87 -0.31 -10.25
N LEU A 15 2.13 -0.02 -9.94
CA LEU A 15 3.27 -0.79 -10.46
C LEU A 15 4.28 -1.06 -9.34
N VAL A 16 4.89 -2.25 -9.34
CA VAL A 16 6.05 -2.58 -8.52
C VAL A 16 7.32 -2.62 -9.37
N ILE A 17 8.37 -1.97 -8.87
CA ILE A 17 9.72 -2.05 -9.44
C ILE A 17 10.71 -2.25 -8.30
N ARG A 18 11.35 -3.43 -8.25
CA ARG A 18 12.27 -3.83 -7.17
C ARG A 18 11.59 -3.70 -5.80
N ASN A 19 11.95 -2.68 -5.03
CA ASN A 19 11.46 -2.40 -3.70
C ASN A 19 10.54 -1.18 -3.62
N SER A 20 10.07 -0.70 -4.78
CA SER A 20 9.21 0.48 -4.88
C SER A 20 7.83 0.11 -5.40
N VAL A 21 6.79 0.73 -4.84
CA VAL A 21 5.40 0.62 -5.29
C VAL A 21 4.91 2.00 -5.72
N PHE A 22 4.57 2.11 -7.00
CA PHE A 22 3.98 3.27 -7.62
C PHE A 22 2.44 3.19 -7.52
N LEU A 23 1.84 4.26 -6.99
CA LEU A 23 0.39 4.41 -6.85
C LEU A 23 -0.09 5.55 -7.75
N PRO A 24 -1.14 5.33 -8.57
CA PRO A 24 -1.66 6.31 -9.53
C PRO A 24 -2.58 7.37 -8.88
N PHE A 25 -2.30 7.73 -7.62
CA PHE A 25 -3.04 8.68 -6.80
C PHE A 25 -2.15 9.24 -5.69
N HIS A 26 -2.66 10.25 -4.97
CA HIS A 26 -2.06 10.76 -3.75
C HIS A 26 -2.82 10.25 -2.52
N CYS A 27 -2.10 10.07 -1.43
CA CYS A 27 -2.64 9.77 -0.12
C CYS A 27 -1.71 10.31 0.95
N GLU A 28 -2.27 10.70 2.10
CA GLU A 28 -1.50 10.89 3.33
C GLU A 28 -1.35 9.52 3.98
N LEU A 29 -0.12 9.05 4.12
CA LEU A 29 0.16 7.71 4.63
C LEU A 29 0.34 7.76 6.15
N LEU A 30 -0.43 6.95 6.87
CA LEU A 30 -0.33 6.82 8.32
C LEU A 30 0.48 5.59 8.73
N SER A 31 0.26 4.44 8.10
CA SER A 31 1.07 3.25 8.35
C SER A 31 1.10 2.31 7.17
N ILE A 32 2.14 1.48 7.11
CA ILE A 32 2.31 0.42 6.11
C ILE A 32 2.49 -0.90 6.82
N TRP A 33 1.73 -1.87 6.35
CA TRP A 33 1.73 -3.24 6.82
C TRP A 33 2.03 -4.16 5.66
N VAL A 34 2.60 -5.32 5.95
CA VAL A 34 3.01 -6.29 4.94
C VAL A 34 2.60 -7.68 5.38
N GLY A 35 1.80 -8.36 4.55
CA GLY A 35 1.38 -9.73 4.79
C GLY A 35 1.86 -10.68 3.69
N LYS A 36 2.05 -11.94 4.05
CA LYS A 36 2.23 -13.05 3.11
C LYS A 36 1.00 -13.94 3.21
N GLU A 37 0.44 -14.35 2.09
CA GLU A 37 -0.63 -15.34 2.07
C GLU A 37 0.00 -16.73 2.25
N MET A 38 0.41 -17.03 3.48
CA MET A 38 0.74 -18.40 3.90
C MET A 38 -0.40 -18.90 4.80
N SER A 39 -0.82 -20.13 4.52
CA SER A 39 -2.03 -20.78 5.04
C SER A 39 -2.38 -20.49 6.51
N LEU A 40 -3.64 -20.09 6.71
CA LEU A 40 -4.48 -20.11 7.91
C LEU A 40 -4.25 -19.09 9.04
N ILE A 41 -3.05 -18.56 9.31
CA ILE A 41 -2.83 -17.60 10.42
C ILE A 41 -1.64 -16.68 10.12
N SER A 42 -1.80 -15.72 9.21
CA SER A 42 -0.75 -14.75 8.92
C SER A 42 -1.32 -13.34 8.99
N ALA A 43 -1.33 -12.76 10.20
CA ALA A 43 -1.62 -11.34 10.37
C ALA A 43 -0.52 -10.50 9.67
N PRO A 44 -0.87 -9.39 9.01
CA PRO A 44 0.11 -8.52 8.38
C PRO A 44 1.02 -7.86 9.44
N ASP A 45 2.32 -7.75 9.13
CA ASP A 45 3.31 -7.12 10.00
C ASP A 45 3.37 -5.61 9.74
N LEU A 46 3.23 -4.80 10.79
CA LEU A 46 3.47 -3.36 10.72
C LEU A 46 4.96 -3.09 10.53
N ILE A 47 5.32 -2.36 9.48
CA ILE A 47 6.73 -2.05 9.16
C ILE A 47 7.10 -0.57 9.29
N SER A 48 6.12 0.32 9.28
CA SER A 48 6.32 1.76 9.43
C SER A 48 4.99 2.42 9.78
N ASP A 49 5.04 3.38 10.69
CA ASP A 49 3.93 4.26 11.03
C ASP A 49 4.37 5.74 11.00
N LEU A 50 3.47 6.66 11.35
CA LEU A 50 3.74 8.09 11.43
C LEU A 50 4.93 8.46 12.34
N THR A 51 5.34 7.58 13.25
CA THR A 51 6.39 7.84 14.24
C THR A 51 7.77 7.34 13.81
N ASP A 52 7.84 6.32 12.95
CA ASP A 52 9.10 5.77 12.42
C ASP A 52 9.06 5.54 10.89
N CYS A 53 9.49 6.58 10.15
CA CYS A 53 9.69 6.55 8.69
C CYS A 53 11.04 5.93 8.29
N GLY A 54 11.78 5.29 9.21
CA GLY A 54 13.12 4.75 8.92
C GLY A 54 13.10 3.73 7.79
N GLN A 55 12.08 2.89 7.73
CA GLN A 55 12.00 1.75 6.80
C GLN A 55 11.37 2.06 5.45
N VAL A 56 10.69 3.21 5.32
CA VAL A 56 9.98 3.61 4.10
C VAL A 56 10.37 5.02 3.69
N ALA A 57 10.47 5.28 2.38
CA ALA A 57 10.56 6.63 1.85
C ALA A 57 9.40 6.90 0.91
N LEU A 58 8.81 8.08 1.01
CA LEU A 58 7.76 8.55 0.11
C LEU A 58 8.34 9.53 -0.90
N ARG A 59 7.96 9.35 -2.16
CA ARG A 59 8.19 10.33 -3.23
C ARG A 59 6.85 10.69 -3.84
N VAL A 60 6.50 11.97 -3.73
CA VAL A 60 5.22 12.49 -4.21
C VAL A 60 5.47 13.27 -5.49
N GLY A 61 4.82 12.85 -6.58
CA GLY A 61 4.84 13.58 -7.86
C GLY A 61 3.66 14.54 -8.00
N GLU A 62 3.33 14.92 -9.23
CA GLU A 62 2.16 15.77 -9.51
C GLU A 62 0.81 15.03 -9.40
N SER A 63 0.82 13.71 -9.62
CA SER A 63 -0.39 12.88 -9.65
C SER A 63 -0.21 11.46 -9.12
N TYR A 64 0.91 11.19 -8.45
CA TYR A 64 1.26 9.86 -7.96
C TYR A 64 1.99 9.92 -6.62
N THR A 65 1.90 8.83 -5.87
CA THR A 65 2.72 8.56 -4.70
C THR A 65 3.54 7.31 -4.97
N ASN A 66 4.85 7.39 -4.77
CA ASN A 66 5.76 6.25 -4.87
C ASN A 66 6.31 5.92 -3.48
N ILE A 67 6.13 4.67 -3.08
CA ILE A 67 6.52 4.14 -1.78
C ILE A 67 7.78 3.29 -1.98
N VAL A 68 8.88 3.66 -1.35
CA VAL A 68 10.15 2.92 -1.44
C VAL A 68 10.43 2.23 -0.12
N LEU A 69 10.47 0.90 -0.12
CA LEU A 69 10.71 0.09 1.08
C LEU A 69 12.22 -0.21 1.21
N LYS A 70 12.89 0.46 2.14
CA LYS A 70 14.35 0.49 2.23
C LYS A 70 14.98 -0.85 2.65
N LYS A 71 14.22 -1.69 3.36
CA LYS A 71 14.69 -2.98 3.90
C LYS A 71 14.79 -4.08 2.86
N TRP A 72 14.01 -3.99 1.77
CA TRP A 72 13.90 -5.05 0.77
C TRP A 72 14.59 -4.68 -0.53
N GLY A 73 15.25 -5.65 -1.17
CA GLY A 73 15.87 -5.48 -2.48
C GLY A 73 14.90 -5.78 -3.64
N ASP A 74 14.06 -6.80 -3.48
CA ASP A 74 13.07 -7.24 -4.46
C ASP A 74 11.77 -7.64 -3.74
N LEU A 75 10.83 -6.71 -3.67
CA LEU A 75 9.60 -6.84 -2.90
C LEU A 75 8.76 -8.03 -3.35
N ALA A 76 8.64 -8.27 -4.66
CA ALA A 76 7.83 -9.37 -5.19
C ALA A 76 8.36 -10.74 -4.74
N LYS A 77 9.68 -10.89 -4.63
CA LYS A 77 10.30 -12.12 -4.10
C LYS A 77 10.12 -12.24 -2.59
N GLU A 78 10.37 -11.15 -1.86
CA GLU A 78 10.27 -11.11 -0.40
C GLU A 78 8.86 -11.47 0.09
N LEU A 79 7.84 -11.07 -0.66
CA LEU A 79 6.43 -11.33 -0.37
C LEU A 79 5.89 -12.65 -0.94
N GLY A 80 6.77 -13.64 -1.15
CA GLY A 80 6.36 -14.99 -1.51
C GLY A 80 5.98 -15.16 -2.98
N HIS A 81 6.72 -14.52 -3.90
CA HIS A 81 6.49 -14.59 -5.34
C HIS A 81 5.06 -14.23 -5.73
N HIS A 82 4.66 -12.99 -5.43
CA HIS A 82 3.32 -12.44 -5.75
C HIS A 82 2.16 -12.95 -4.87
N LYS A 83 2.42 -13.83 -3.89
CA LYS A 83 1.42 -14.30 -2.91
C LYS A 83 1.43 -13.49 -1.62
N GLY A 84 1.66 -12.19 -1.71
CA GLY A 84 1.65 -11.32 -0.54
C GLY A 84 0.94 -10.02 -0.87
N HIS A 85 0.85 -9.16 0.12
CA HIS A 85 0.17 -7.88 -0.02
C HIS A 85 0.82 -6.83 0.87
N ILE A 86 0.61 -5.58 0.49
CA ILE A 86 0.87 -4.42 1.35
C ILE A 86 -0.48 -3.84 1.74
N ILE A 87 -0.61 -3.40 2.98
CA ILE A 87 -1.76 -2.62 3.41
C ILE A 87 -1.28 -1.22 3.77
N LEU A 88 -1.91 -0.23 3.17
CA LEU A 88 -1.74 1.16 3.55
C LEU A 88 -2.89 1.57 4.46
N HIS A 89 -2.58 2.11 5.62
CA HIS A 89 -3.53 2.93 6.36
C HIS A 89 -3.30 4.37 5.92
N ALA A 90 -4.30 4.98 5.28
CA ALA A 90 -4.12 6.26 4.61
C ALA A 90 -5.40 7.10 4.61
N ALA A 91 -5.21 8.40 4.43
CA ALA A 91 -6.28 9.38 4.23
C ALA A 91 -6.14 10.07 2.87
N GLU A 92 -7.21 10.70 2.40
CA GLU A 92 -7.16 11.49 1.17
C GLU A 92 -6.22 12.67 1.39
N LYS A 93 -5.55 13.12 0.34
CA LYS A 93 -4.62 14.25 0.46
C LYS A 93 -5.34 15.50 0.95
N GLY A 94 -4.94 16.01 2.11
CA GLY A 94 -5.54 17.18 2.77
C GLY A 94 -6.80 16.89 3.59
N ALA A 95 -7.19 15.63 3.76
CA ALA A 95 -8.24 15.24 4.70
C ALA A 95 -7.75 15.33 6.16
N ASP A 96 -8.70 15.51 7.08
CA ASP A 96 -8.39 15.47 8.51
C ASP A 96 -8.19 14.03 8.96
N ILE A 97 -6.94 13.69 9.30
CA ILE A 97 -6.53 12.34 9.71
C ILE A 97 -7.01 11.95 11.11
N PHE A 98 -7.60 12.88 11.88
CA PHE A 98 -8.16 12.61 13.20
C PHE A 98 -9.63 12.17 13.14
N LEU A 99 -10.26 12.27 11.97
CA LEU A 99 -11.62 11.83 11.73
C LEU A 99 -11.62 10.40 11.15
N PRO A 100 -12.14 9.38 11.87
CA PRO A 100 -12.11 7.99 11.42
C PRO A 100 -12.71 7.74 10.04
N GLU A 101 -13.73 8.49 9.66
CA GLU A 101 -14.40 8.40 8.35
C GLU A 101 -13.50 8.79 7.16
N ASN A 102 -12.39 9.50 7.41
CA ASN A 102 -11.40 9.85 6.40
C ASN A 102 -10.27 8.83 6.28
N LEU A 103 -10.24 7.84 7.17
CA LEU A 103 -9.20 6.82 7.25
C LEU A 103 -9.66 5.56 6.54
N HIS A 104 -8.79 5.06 5.68
CA HIS A 104 -9.07 3.88 4.87
C HIS A 104 -7.88 2.94 4.88
N TYR A 105 -8.17 1.65 4.81
CA TYR A 105 -7.18 0.64 4.50
C TYR A 105 -7.21 0.35 3.00
N ILE A 106 -6.05 0.40 2.37
CA ILE A 106 -5.87 0.08 0.96
C ILE A 106 -4.96 -1.13 0.85
N ARG A 107 -5.50 -2.26 0.42
CA ARG A 107 -4.75 -3.45 0.05
C ARG A 107 -4.12 -3.26 -1.33
N ILE A 108 -2.83 -3.52 -1.40
CA ILE A 108 -2.05 -3.61 -2.63
C ILE A 108 -1.70 -5.08 -2.83
N GLY A 109 -2.37 -5.72 -3.78
CA GLY A 109 -2.11 -7.11 -4.17
C GLY A 109 -1.11 -7.19 -5.32
N PHE A 110 -0.25 -8.19 -5.31
CA PHE A 110 0.71 -8.41 -6.38
C PHE A 110 0.09 -9.31 -7.44
N VAL A 111 0.14 -8.89 -8.71
CA VAL A 111 -0.37 -9.72 -9.81
C VAL A 111 0.73 -10.67 -10.28
N ASP A 112 0.38 -11.94 -10.46
CA ASP A 112 1.30 -12.97 -10.96
C ASP A 112 1.91 -12.57 -12.31
N HIS A 113 3.20 -12.88 -12.48
CA HIS A 113 3.94 -12.72 -13.72
C HIS A 113 4.01 -11.28 -14.31
N GLY A 114 3.63 -10.26 -13.52
CA GLY A 114 3.61 -8.86 -13.94
C GLY A 114 4.33 -7.91 -12.99
N LYS A 115 4.49 -6.67 -13.44
CA LYS A 115 4.86 -5.54 -12.57
C LYS A 115 3.62 -4.81 -12.03
N GLU A 116 2.43 -5.18 -12.44
CA GLU A 116 1.20 -4.52 -12.01
C GLU A 116 0.81 -4.94 -10.60
N VAL A 117 0.22 -4.01 -9.86
CA VAL A 117 -0.41 -4.29 -8.57
C VAL A 117 -1.89 -3.93 -8.61
N SER A 118 -2.71 -4.79 -8.00
CA SER A 118 -4.11 -4.50 -7.72
C SER A 118 -4.23 -3.58 -6.51
N LEU A 119 -5.33 -2.83 -6.46
CA LEU A 119 -5.64 -1.90 -5.39
C LEU A 119 -7.08 -2.15 -4.97
N GLU A 120 -7.32 -2.26 -3.68
CA GLU A 120 -8.62 -2.54 -3.09
C GLU A 120 -8.75 -1.78 -1.76
N ILE A 121 -9.90 -1.19 -1.50
CA ILE A 121 -10.21 -0.63 -0.18
C ILE A 121 -10.83 -1.75 0.65
N ILE A 122 -10.30 -1.95 1.85
CA ILE A 122 -10.76 -2.97 2.80
C ILE A 122 -11.20 -2.29 4.10
N ASP A 123 -12.10 -2.94 4.84
CA ASP A 123 -12.61 -2.42 6.11
C ASP A 123 -11.69 -2.77 7.29
N ASP A 124 -11.12 -3.99 7.30
CA ASP A 124 -10.24 -4.49 8.35
C ASP A 124 -8.96 -5.12 7.74
N PRO A 125 -7.75 -4.68 8.14
CA PRO A 125 -6.49 -5.26 7.69
C PRO A 125 -6.25 -6.72 8.15
N PHE A 126 -7.01 -7.23 9.11
CA PHE A 126 -6.87 -8.59 9.66
C PHE A 126 -7.86 -9.60 9.05
N GLU A 127 -8.86 -9.14 8.30
CA GLU A 127 -9.85 -9.98 7.62
C GLU A 127 -9.45 -10.28 6.16
N LEU A 128 -8.23 -10.81 5.95
CA LEU A 128 -7.62 -11.04 4.62
C LEU A 128 -7.51 -12.51 4.20
#